data_AF-A0A7W1SQ31-F1
#
_entry.id   AF-A0A7W1SQ31-F1
#
_cell.length_a   1.000
_cell.length_b   1.000
_cell.length_c   1.000
_cell.angle_alpha   90.00
_cell.angle_beta   90.00
_cell.angle_gamma   90.00
#
_symmetry.space_group_name_H-M   'P 1'
#
loop_
_entity.id
_entity.type
_entity.pdbx_description
1 polymer ?
#
loop_
_entity_poly.entity_id
_entity_poly.type
_entity_poly.pdbx_seq_one_letter_code
_entity_poly.pdbx_strand_id
1 'polypeptide(L)'
;MNKEEIYQKRILEFGTQEEKFRKITSKFPLYRLMVFLAGAFAFYFAFAISIALAIGIALLFLICFVIVTKYDLKYNERRKHFSILKKINEQELKGLLGDYKIYNDGSRYQNPEHPYASDLDIFGRASVFQYINRTTSHAGSGILAEMLQLPAKLDEVNLRQDAIRELDLMIDWRQELQASGIEFEENLHEQKEIFSWLKEDPCFLHSKVLSIVAVVLPLITIGLL
;
A
#
# COMPACT_ATOMS: atom_id res chain seq x y z
N MET A 1 -13.30 -2.01 -27.96
CA MET A 1 -13.21 -0.67 -27.32
C MET A 1 -11.75 -0.27 -27.33
N ASN A 2 -11.44 0.99 -27.67
CA ASN A 2 -10.04 1.42 -27.72
C ASN A 2 -9.44 1.40 -26.29
N LYS A 3 -8.21 0.89 -26.12
CA LYS A 3 -7.53 0.86 -24.80
C LYS A 3 -7.36 2.28 -24.23
N GLU A 4 -7.17 3.26 -25.11
CA GLU A 4 -7.08 4.66 -24.72
C GLU A 4 -8.38 5.17 -24.07
N GLU A 5 -9.54 4.89 -24.68
CA GLU A 5 -10.86 5.24 -24.16
C GLU A 5 -11.12 4.59 -22.80
N ILE A 6 -10.70 3.32 -22.63
CA ILE A 6 -10.80 2.59 -21.37
C ILE A 6 -10.06 3.34 -20.26
N TYR A 7 -8.79 3.68 -20.49
CA TYR A 7 -7.99 4.36 -19.47
C TYR A 7 -8.47 5.77 -19.19
N GLN A 8 -8.85 6.54 -20.21
CA GLN A 8 -9.43 7.89 -20.02
C GLN A 8 -10.71 7.84 -19.18
N LYS A 9 -11.62 6.91 -19.44
CA LYS A 9 -12.84 6.72 -18.65
C LYS A 9 -12.51 6.39 -17.19
N ARG A 10 -11.58 5.48 -16.94
CA ARG A 10 -11.16 5.08 -15.58
C ARG A 10 -10.47 6.20 -14.82
N ILE A 11 -9.65 7.02 -15.48
CA ILE A 11 -9.02 8.21 -14.88
C ILE A 11 -10.10 9.17 -14.36
N LEU A 12 -11.15 9.43 -15.16
CA LEU A 12 -12.26 10.28 -14.75
C LEU A 12 -13.08 9.67 -13.60
N GLU A 13 -13.40 8.38 -13.69
CA GLU A 13 -14.16 7.66 -12.67
C GLU A 13 -13.43 7.64 -11.32
N PHE A 14 -12.19 7.18 -11.29
CA PHE A 14 -11.39 7.13 -10.07
C PHE A 14 -11.03 8.53 -9.56
N GLY A 15 -10.83 9.51 -10.44
CA GLY A 15 -10.66 10.91 -10.06
C GLY A 15 -11.89 11.50 -9.37
N THR A 16 -13.09 11.13 -9.82
CA THR A 16 -14.35 11.54 -9.18
C THR A 16 -14.49 10.91 -7.79
N GLN A 17 -14.14 9.64 -7.64
CA GLN A 17 -14.15 8.97 -6.32
C GLN A 17 -13.09 9.55 -5.38
N GLU A 18 -11.87 9.79 -5.87
CA GLU A 18 -10.79 10.44 -5.12
C GLU A 18 -11.25 11.80 -4.58
N GLU A 19 -11.88 12.63 -5.43
CA GLU A 19 -12.38 13.94 -5.01
C GLU A 19 -13.52 13.84 -3.99
N LYS A 20 -14.43 12.87 -4.15
CA LYS A 20 -15.49 12.61 -3.19
C LYS A 20 -14.92 12.31 -1.80
N PHE A 21 -13.94 11.40 -1.71
CA PHE A 21 -13.31 11.08 -0.42
C PHE A 21 -12.43 12.22 0.09
N ARG A 22 -11.76 12.97 -0.78
CA ARG A 22 -11.00 14.18 -0.40
C ARG A 22 -11.88 15.21 0.30
N LYS A 23 -13.09 15.49 -0.21
CA LYS A 23 -14.06 16.42 0.40
C LYS A 23 -14.58 15.93 1.77
N ILE A 24 -14.64 14.62 1.97
CA ILE A 24 -15.02 14.01 3.25
C ILE A 24 -13.85 14.15 4.24
N THR A 25 -12.65 13.70 3.84
CA THR A 25 -11.43 13.74 4.66
C THR A 25 -11.06 15.17 5.07
N SER A 26 -11.27 16.18 4.21
CA SER A 26 -10.93 17.58 4.54
C SER A 26 -11.71 18.16 5.73
N LYS A 27 -12.82 17.54 6.15
CA LYS A 27 -13.63 17.97 7.30
C LYS A 27 -13.19 17.33 8.63
N PHE A 28 -12.46 16.22 8.61
CA PHE A 28 -12.05 15.52 9.83
C PHE A 28 -11.16 16.32 10.78
N PRO A 29 -10.22 17.16 10.32
CA PRO A 29 -9.46 18.03 11.22
C PRO A 29 -10.38 18.96 12.03
N LEU A 30 -11.44 19.49 11.41
CA LEU A 30 -12.44 20.31 12.10
C LEU A 30 -13.25 19.48 13.10
N TYR A 31 -13.67 18.25 12.74
CA TYR A 31 -14.37 17.36 13.67
C TYR A 31 -13.51 17.00 14.89
N ARG A 32 -12.21 16.72 14.70
CA ARG A 32 -11.28 16.48 15.82
C ARG A 32 -11.15 17.69 16.74
N LEU A 33 -11.05 18.88 16.16
CA LEU A 33 -10.98 20.12 16.94
C LEU A 33 -12.25 20.35 17.75
N MET A 34 -13.43 20.15 17.15
CA MET A 34 -14.70 20.30 17.87
C MET A 34 -14.84 19.30 19.03
N VAL A 35 -14.45 18.04 18.83
CA VAL A 35 -14.48 17.03 19.90
C VAL A 35 -13.47 17.37 21.01
N PHE A 36 -12.28 17.87 20.66
CA PHE A 36 -11.29 18.33 21.64
C PHE A 36 -11.81 19.48 22.50
N LEU A 37 -12.37 20.52 21.86
CA LEU A 37 -12.92 21.67 22.58
C LEU A 37 -14.12 21.28 23.45
N ALA A 38 -15.04 20.47 22.93
CA ALA A 38 -16.19 19.98 23.69
C ALA A 38 -15.76 19.11 24.88
N GLY A 39 -14.76 18.23 24.69
CA GLY A 39 -14.20 17.40 25.74
C GLY A 39 -13.53 18.21 26.85
N ALA A 40 -12.70 19.19 26.48
CA ALA A 40 -12.03 20.08 27.42
C ALA A 40 -13.04 20.92 28.23
N PHE A 41 -14.07 21.46 27.56
CA PHE A 41 -15.14 22.21 28.22
C PHE A 41 -15.92 21.33 29.20
N ALA A 42 -16.36 20.14 28.76
CA ALA A 42 -17.09 19.21 29.61
C ALA A 42 -16.26 18.75 30.82
N PHE A 43 -14.97 18.49 30.62
CA PHE A 43 -14.05 18.10 31.68
C PHE A 43 -13.89 19.21 32.74
N TYR A 44 -13.76 20.47 32.32
CA TYR A 44 -13.65 21.61 33.23
C TYR A 44 -14.86 21.71 34.18
N PHE A 45 -16.08 21.63 33.66
CA PHE A 45 -17.29 21.66 34.50
C PHE A 45 -17.43 20.41 35.38
N ALA A 46 -17.09 19.23 34.86
CA ALA A 46 -17.22 18.01 35.64
C ALA A 46 -16.23 17.93 36.80
N PHE A 47 -15.02 18.46 36.63
CA PHE A 47 -14.03 18.54 37.70
C PHE A 47 -14.50 19.39 38.89
N ALA A 48 -15.29 20.43 38.62
CA ALA A 48 -15.89 21.27 39.67
C ALA A 48 -17.00 20.54 40.47
N ILE A 49 -17.63 19.51 39.90
CA ILE A 49 -18.71 18.76 40.53
C ILE A 49 -18.15 17.55 41.30
N SER A 50 -17.39 16.68 40.64
CA SER A 50 -16.75 15.53 41.28
C SER A 50 -15.63 14.93 40.43
N ILE A 51 -14.61 14.38 41.09
CA ILE A 51 -13.50 13.68 40.43
C ILE A 51 -14.00 12.47 39.63
N ALA A 52 -14.96 11.71 40.17
CA ALA A 52 -15.51 10.54 39.49
C ALA A 52 -16.22 10.90 38.17
N LEU A 53 -16.98 11.99 38.15
CA LEU A 53 -17.62 12.51 36.93
C LEU A 53 -16.57 12.98 35.90
N ALA A 54 -15.52 13.66 36.35
CA ALA A 54 -14.43 14.10 35.48
C ALA A 54 -13.71 12.93 34.79
N ILE A 55 -13.45 11.85 35.54
CA ILE A 55 -12.88 10.61 34.98
C ILE A 55 -13.83 10.00 33.93
N GLY A 56 -15.13 9.94 34.22
CA GLY A 56 -16.13 9.43 33.27
C GLY A 56 -16.17 10.24 31.96
N ILE A 57 -16.11 11.57 32.05
CA ILE A 57 -16.06 12.44 30.85
C ILE A 57 -14.74 12.28 30.10
N ALA A 58 -13.61 12.15 30.80
CA ALA A 58 -12.31 11.94 30.16
C ALA A 58 -12.29 10.63 29.35
N LEU A 59 -12.86 9.55 29.89
CA LEU A 59 -13.01 8.28 29.17
C LEU A 59 -13.93 8.41 27.95
N LEU A 60 -15.08 9.07 28.10
CA LEU A 60 -16.01 9.30 26.99
C LEU A 60 -15.35 10.13 25.88
N PHE A 61 -14.61 11.18 26.24
CA PHE A 61 -13.84 11.99 25.30
C PHE A 61 -12.83 11.14 24.53
N LEU A 62 -12.07 10.29 25.22
CA LEU A 62 -11.09 9.40 24.60
C LEU A 62 -11.77 8.46 23.60
N ILE A 63 -12.89 7.84 23.97
CA ILE A 63 -13.67 6.96 23.08
C ILE A 63 -14.13 7.73 21.83
N CYS A 64 -14.74 8.91 21.99
CA CYS A 64 -15.17 9.75 20.88
C CYS A 64 -14.02 10.16 19.97
N PHE A 65 -12.87 10.52 20.54
CA PHE A 65 -11.69 10.92 19.79
C PHE A 65 -11.10 9.76 18.97
N VAL A 66 -11.05 8.56 19.56
CA VAL A 66 -10.64 7.33 18.86
C VAL A 66 -11.59 7.01 17.71
N ILE A 67 -12.91 7.11 17.92
CA ILE A 67 -13.90 6.87 16.87
C ILE A 67 -13.68 7.82 15.69
N VAL A 68 -13.59 9.14 15.94
CA VAL A 68 -13.36 10.14 14.88
C VAL A 68 -12.06 9.85 14.13
N THR A 69 -11.01 9.47 14.84
CA THR A 69 -9.71 9.15 14.24
C THR A 69 -9.76 7.87 13.40
N LYS A 70 -10.43 6.81 13.87
CA LYS A 70 -10.64 5.57 13.09
C LYS A 70 -11.37 5.84 11.77
N TYR A 71 -12.42 6.68 11.80
CA TYR A 71 -13.13 7.04 10.58
C TYR A 71 -12.28 7.88 9.61
N ASP A 72 -11.51 8.84 10.12
CA ASP A 72 -10.60 9.63 9.27
C ASP A 72 -9.61 8.72 8.54
N LEU A 73 -8.95 7.81 9.27
CA LEU A 73 -8.01 6.84 8.70
C LEU A 73 -8.67 6.01 7.59
N LYS A 74 -9.84 5.42 7.87
CA LYS A 74 -10.59 4.61 6.91
C LYS A 74 -10.96 5.36 5.62
N TYR A 75 -11.42 6.61 5.74
CA TYR A 75 -11.75 7.41 4.55
C TYR A 75 -10.50 7.89 3.81
N ASN A 76 -9.42 8.14 4.55
CA ASN A 76 -8.15 8.52 3.97
C ASN A 76 -7.49 7.37 3.18
N GLU A 77 -7.60 6.13 3.67
CA GLU A 77 -7.19 4.92 2.94
C GLU A 77 -7.96 4.78 1.64
N ARG A 78 -9.29 4.92 1.66
CA ARG A 78 -10.11 4.90 0.43
C ARG A 78 -9.70 5.99 -0.56
N ARG A 79 -9.42 7.20 -0.08
CA ARG A 79 -8.91 8.29 -0.93
C ARG A 79 -7.57 7.91 -1.58
N LYS A 80 -6.63 7.37 -0.79
CA LYS A 80 -5.31 6.93 -1.28
C LYS A 80 -5.48 5.84 -2.35
N HIS A 81 -6.34 4.87 -2.10
CA HIS A 81 -6.64 3.77 -3.01
C HIS A 81 -7.13 4.26 -4.39
N PHE A 82 -8.15 5.13 -4.43
CA PHE A 82 -8.61 5.72 -5.70
C PHE A 82 -7.57 6.60 -6.38
N SER A 83 -6.73 7.29 -5.62
CA SER A 83 -5.61 8.06 -6.15
C SER A 83 -4.58 7.15 -6.84
N ILE A 84 -4.30 5.97 -6.27
CA ILE A 84 -3.40 4.96 -6.85
C ILE A 84 -4.00 4.37 -8.13
N LEU A 85 -5.27 3.94 -8.10
CA LEU A 85 -5.96 3.42 -9.29
C LEU A 85 -5.98 4.43 -10.44
N LYS A 86 -6.26 5.70 -10.14
CA LYS A 86 -6.18 6.78 -11.12
C LYS A 86 -4.77 6.91 -11.68
N LYS A 87 -3.75 6.95 -10.82
CA LYS A 87 -2.34 7.05 -11.22
C LYS A 87 -1.92 5.88 -12.13
N ILE A 88 -2.32 4.66 -11.80
CA ILE A 88 -2.06 3.48 -12.66
C ILE A 88 -2.60 3.73 -14.07
N ASN A 89 -3.84 4.19 -14.21
CA ASN A 89 -4.44 4.44 -15.52
C ASN A 89 -3.77 5.61 -16.27
N GLU A 90 -3.36 6.67 -15.56
CA GLU A 90 -2.57 7.76 -16.15
C GLU A 90 -1.22 7.27 -16.68
N GLN A 91 -0.57 6.36 -15.95
CA GLN A 91 0.69 5.74 -16.34
C GLN A 91 0.53 4.79 -17.53
N GLU A 92 -0.55 4.00 -17.57
CA GLU A 92 -0.85 3.15 -18.73
C GLU A 92 -1.16 3.95 -19.98
N LEU A 93 -1.90 5.06 -19.85
CA LEU A 93 -2.19 5.97 -20.95
C LEU A 93 -0.90 6.57 -21.53
N LYS A 94 0.03 7.01 -20.66
CA LYS A 94 1.37 7.47 -21.08
C LYS A 94 2.18 6.37 -21.75
N GLY A 95 2.13 5.15 -21.19
CA GLY A 95 2.79 3.97 -21.75
C GLY A 95 2.30 3.63 -23.16
N LEU A 96 0.98 3.72 -23.40
CA LEU A 96 0.41 3.54 -24.75
C LEU A 96 0.92 4.58 -25.75
N LEU A 97 1.18 5.81 -25.30
CA LEU A 97 1.75 6.90 -26.11
C LEU A 97 3.29 6.80 -26.25
N GLY A 98 3.92 5.75 -25.74
CA GLY A 98 5.35 5.51 -25.81
C GLY A 98 6.18 6.12 -24.68
N ASP A 99 5.55 6.75 -23.68
CA ASP A 99 6.24 7.25 -22.49
C ASP A 99 6.19 6.24 -21.34
N TYR A 100 7.00 5.19 -21.46
CA TYR A 100 7.20 4.16 -20.44
C TYR A 100 8.44 4.40 -19.56
N LYS A 101 9.10 5.56 -19.72
CA LYS A 101 10.31 5.92 -18.94
C LYS A 101 10.02 6.16 -17.45
N ILE A 102 8.74 6.23 -17.10
CA ILE A 102 8.22 6.35 -15.73
C ILE A 102 8.36 5.07 -14.91
N TYR A 103 8.52 3.90 -15.55
CA TYR A 103 8.66 2.63 -14.87
C TYR A 103 10.12 2.36 -14.46
N ASN A 104 10.32 1.50 -13.47
CA ASN A 104 11.65 1.05 -13.09
C ASN A 104 12.33 0.38 -14.30
N ASP A 105 13.56 0.77 -14.57
CA ASP A 105 14.30 0.38 -15.76
C ASP A 105 15.07 -0.93 -15.61
N GLY A 106 15.06 -1.52 -14.41
CA GLY A 106 15.71 -2.79 -14.13
C GLY A 106 17.23 -2.72 -14.10
N SER A 107 17.84 -1.52 -14.03
CA SER A 107 19.30 -1.36 -14.01
C SER A 107 20.01 -2.21 -12.95
N ARG A 108 19.35 -2.47 -11.81
CA ARG A 108 19.85 -3.37 -10.75
C ARG A 108 20.06 -4.83 -11.17
N TYR A 109 19.46 -5.25 -12.29
CA TYR A 109 19.55 -6.62 -12.82
C TYR A 109 20.52 -6.73 -14.00
N GLN A 110 21.19 -5.64 -14.38
CA GLN A 110 22.17 -5.67 -15.46
C GLN A 110 23.33 -6.61 -15.10
N ASN A 111 23.66 -7.48 -16.06
CA ASN A 111 24.84 -8.33 -16.00
C ASN A 111 25.60 -8.19 -17.33
N PRO A 112 26.76 -7.51 -17.34
CA PRO A 112 27.57 -7.33 -18.55
C PRO A 112 28.05 -8.65 -19.17
N GLU A 113 28.15 -9.72 -18.38
CA GLU A 113 28.58 -11.04 -18.85
C GLU A 113 27.44 -11.87 -19.45
N HIS A 114 26.20 -11.35 -19.45
CA HIS A 114 25.06 -12.09 -19.96
C HIS A 114 25.13 -12.22 -21.50
N PRO A 115 24.90 -13.42 -22.08
CA PRO A 115 25.15 -13.68 -23.49
C PRO A 115 24.44 -12.77 -24.50
N TYR A 116 23.33 -12.15 -24.10
CA TYR A 116 22.51 -11.31 -24.97
C TYR A 116 21.87 -10.09 -24.30
N ALA A 117 22.00 -9.93 -22.97
CA ALA A 117 21.15 -8.94 -22.28
C ALA A 117 21.54 -7.50 -22.63
N SER A 118 22.83 -7.26 -22.89
CA SER A 118 23.33 -5.96 -23.32
C SER A 118 22.98 -5.68 -24.79
N ASP A 119 23.08 -6.68 -25.66
CA ASP A 119 22.83 -6.48 -27.11
C ASP A 119 21.34 -6.26 -27.41
N LEU A 120 20.45 -6.87 -26.62
CA LEU A 120 19.00 -6.75 -26.78
C LEU A 120 18.38 -5.65 -25.90
N ASP A 121 19.19 -4.83 -25.23
CA ASP A 121 18.74 -3.78 -24.31
C ASP A 121 17.67 -4.29 -23.33
N ILE A 122 17.95 -5.42 -22.66
CA ILE A 122 16.97 -6.07 -21.78
C ILE A 122 16.70 -5.21 -20.54
N PHE A 123 17.72 -4.52 -20.02
CA PHE A 123 17.64 -3.69 -18.82
C PHE A 123 18.26 -2.31 -19.04
N GLY A 124 17.85 -1.33 -18.26
CA GLY A 124 18.29 0.06 -18.36
C GLY A 124 17.27 0.95 -19.06
N ARG A 125 17.67 2.19 -19.33
CA ARG A 125 16.75 3.20 -19.87
C ARG A 125 16.25 2.83 -21.27
N ALA A 126 14.94 2.90 -21.47
CA ALA A 126 14.25 2.51 -22.70
C ALA A 126 14.38 1.02 -23.06
N SER A 127 14.62 0.16 -22.07
CA SER A 127 14.77 -1.29 -22.23
C SER A 127 13.45 -2.05 -22.38
N VAL A 128 13.55 -3.32 -22.78
CA VAL A 128 12.44 -4.28 -22.79
C VAL A 128 11.84 -4.43 -21.40
N PHE A 129 12.67 -4.58 -20.36
CA PHE A 129 12.20 -4.64 -18.98
C PHE A 129 11.39 -3.39 -18.62
N GLN A 130 11.91 -2.19 -18.90
CA GLN A 130 11.21 -0.95 -18.58
C GLN A 130 9.86 -0.84 -19.29
N TYR A 131 9.78 -1.31 -20.54
CA TYR A 131 8.56 -1.28 -21.34
C TYR A 131 7.44 -2.13 -20.73
N ILE A 132 7.75 -3.38 -20.35
CA ILE A 132 6.76 -4.36 -19.90
C ILE A 132 6.53 -4.37 -18.38
N ASN A 133 7.44 -3.78 -17.60
CA ASN A 133 7.38 -3.87 -16.15
C ASN A 133 6.14 -3.14 -15.58
N ARG A 134 5.29 -3.91 -14.91
CA ARG A 134 4.16 -3.44 -14.06
C ARG A 134 4.19 -4.04 -12.66
N THR A 135 5.33 -4.63 -12.30
CA THR A 135 5.51 -5.23 -10.97
C THR A 135 5.56 -4.15 -9.90
N THR A 136 5.03 -4.47 -8.73
CA THR A 136 4.92 -3.55 -7.59
C THR A 136 5.79 -3.96 -6.41
N SER A 137 6.40 -5.15 -6.48
CA SER A 137 7.32 -5.69 -5.48
C SER A 137 8.70 -6.00 -6.05
N HIS A 138 9.69 -5.99 -5.18
CA HIS A 138 11.05 -6.41 -5.48
C HIS A 138 11.13 -7.89 -5.86
N ALA A 139 10.35 -8.75 -5.20
CA ALA A 139 10.26 -10.16 -5.57
C ALA A 139 9.68 -10.32 -6.98
N GLY A 140 8.58 -9.63 -7.30
CA GLY A 140 7.95 -9.68 -8.62
C GLY A 140 8.86 -9.15 -9.73
N SER A 141 9.53 -8.00 -9.50
CA SER A 141 10.51 -7.47 -10.45
C SER A 141 11.72 -8.39 -10.65
N GLY A 142 12.14 -9.12 -9.60
CA GLY A 142 13.21 -10.12 -9.68
C GLY A 142 12.81 -11.31 -10.55
N ILE A 143 11.61 -11.84 -10.36
CA ILE A 143 11.07 -12.93 -11.20
C ILE A 143 10.98 -12.47 -12.66
N LEU A 144 10.47 -11.26 -12.93
CA LEU A 144 10.41 -10.73 -14.30
C LEU A 144 11.81 -10.61 -14.93
N ALA A 145 12.81 -10.15 -14.17
CA ALA A 145 14.17 -10.04 -14.64
C ALA A 145 14.77 -11.41 -15.00
N GLU A 146 14.60 -12.40 -14.12
CA GLU A 146 15.03 -13.78 -14.37
C GLU A 146 14.36 -14.36 -15.62
N MET A 147 13.06 -14.13 -15.80
CA MET A 147 12.31 -14.56 -16.98
C MET A 147 12.83 -13.96 -18.30
N LEU A 148 13.45 -12.78 -18.27
CA LEU A 148 14.04 -12.15 -19.45
C LEU A 148 15.49 -12.61 -19.69
N GLN A 149 16.19 -13.04 -18.64
CA GLN A 149 17.57 -13.54 -18.71
C GLN A 149 17.65 -15.02 -19.08
N LEU A 150 16.62 -15.81 -18.79
CA LEU A 150 16.64 -17.25 -19.03
C LEU A 150 15.56 -17.67 -20.03
N PRO A 151 15.92 -18.42 -21.10
CA PRO A 151 14.94 -18.95 -22.02
C PRO A 151 14.04 -19.99 -21.33
N ALA A 152 12.74 -19.90 -21.57
CA ALA A 152 11.76 -20.86 -21.06
C ALA A 152 11.58 -22.06 -22.03
N LYS A 153 11.18 -23.21 -21.48
CA LYS A 153 10.77 -24.37 -22.30
C LYS A 153 9.42 -24.11 -22.96
N LEU A 154 9.13 -24.82 -24.06
CA LEU A 154 7.88 -24.64 -24.82
C LEU A 154 6.62 -24.76 -23.94
N ASP A 155 6.56 -25.78 -23.07
CA ASP A 155 5.41 -25.99 -22.18
C ASP A 155 5.19 -24.82 -21.21
N GLU A 156 6.28 -24.25 -20.71
CA GLU A 156 6.23 -23.09 -19.82
C GLU A 156 5.81 -21.82 -20.57
N VAL A 157 6.28 -21.63 -21.82
CA VAL A 157 5.83 -20.53 -22.67
C VAL A 157 4.32 -20.62 -22.91
N ASN A 158 3.80 -21.80 -23.23
CA ASN A 158 2.37 -22.01 -23.44
C ASN A 158 1.56 -21.67 -22.17
N LEU A 159 2.01 -22.14 -21.02
CA LEU A 159 1.35 -21.89 -19.73
C LEU A 159 1.34 -20.39 -19.39
N ARG A 160 2.45 -19.68 -19.62
CA ARG A 160 2.51 -18.21 -19.43
C ARG A 160 1.57 -17.48 -20.38
N GLN A 161 1.49 -17.89 -21.64
CA GLN A 161 0.58 -17.29 -22.63
C GLN A 161 -0.89 -17.54 -22.29
N ASP A 162 -1.24 -18.73 -21.80
CA ASP A 162 -2.58 -19.05 -21.30
C ASP A 162 -2.96 -18.13 -20.13
N ALA A 163 -2.07 -17.97 -19.15
CA ALA A 163 -2.28 -17.07 -18.02
C ALA A 163 -2.43 -15.60 -18.45
N ILE A 164 -1.65 -15.14 -19.44
CA ILE A 164 -1.81 -13.78 -19.99
C ILE A 164 -3.18 -13.62 -20.65
N ARG A 165 -3.63 -14.61 -21.43
CA ARG A 165 -4.94 -14.58 -22.11
C ARG A 165 -6.10 -14.57 -21.12
N GLU A 166 -5.99 -15.31 -20.02
CA GLU A 166 -6.96 -15.27 -18.92
C GLU A 166 -7.04 -13.86 -18.30
N LEU A 167 -5.89 -13.28 -17.98
CA LEU A 167 -5.81 -11.99 -17.28
C LEU A 167 -6.07 -10.76 -18.15
N ASP A 168 -5.93 -10.85 -19.48
CA ASP A 168 -6.07 -9.70 -20.38
C ASP A 168 -7.45 -9.01 -20.22
N LEU A 169 -8.51 -9.82 -20.12
CA LEU A 169 -9.89 -9.36 -19.97
C LEU A 169 -10.22 -8.87 -18.54
N MET A 170 -9.39 -9.18 -17.55
CA MET A 170 -9.64 -8.90 -16.12
C MET A 170 -8.98 -7.60 -15.67
N ILE A 171 -9.18 -6.51 -16.41
CA ILE A 171 -8.53 -5.21 -16.14
C ILE A 171 -8.78 -4.69 -14.71
N ASP A 172 -10.00 -4.86 -14.18
CA ASP A 172 -10.33 -4.45 -12.81
C ASP A 172 -9.46 -5.20 -11.80
N TRP A 173 -9.44 -6.52 -11.90
CA TRP A 173 -8.63 -7.36 -11.03
C TRP A 173 -7.13 -7.05 -11.13
N ARG A 174 -6.60 -6.86 -12.35
CA ARG A 174 -5.18 -6.53 -12.55
C ARG A 174 -4.79 -5.20 -11.89
N GLN A 175 -5.62 -4.17 -12.05
CA GLN A 175 -5.34 -2.86 -11.47
C GLN A 175 -5.54 -2.83 -9.95
N GLU A 176 -6.50 -3.58 -9.42
CA GLU A 176 -6.68 -3.76 -7.97
C GLU A 176 -5.49 -4.49 -7.34
N LEU A 177 -4.98 -5.54 -7.99
CA LEU A 177 -3.77 -6.24 -7.56
C LEU A 177 -2.57 -5.29 -7.57
N GLN A 178 -2.40 -4.51 -8.64
CA GLN A 178 -1.33 -3.53 -8.74
C GLN A 178 -1.48 -2.43 -7.68
N ALA A 179 -2.69 -1.92 -7.43
CA ALA A 179 -2.95 -0.91 -6.41
C ALA A 179 -2.60 -1.44 -5.02
N SER A 180 -3.04 -2.66 -4.68
CA SER A 180 -2.73 -3.33 -3.42
C SER A 180 -1.22 -3.46 -3.20
N GLY A 181 -0.47 -3.80 -4.26
CA GLY A 181 0.99 -3.89 -4.19
C GLY A 181 1.67 -2.52 -4.05
N ILE A 182 1.11 -1.43 -4.61
CA ILE A 182 1.63 -0.07 -4.42
C ILE A 182 1.31 0.46 -3.01
N GLU A 183 0.16 0.09 -2.46
CA GLU A 183 -0.23 0.48 -1.10
C GLU A 183 0.68 -0.12 -0.04
N PHE A 184 1.16 -1.34 -0.31
CA PHE A 184 2.17 -2.02 0.48
C PHE A 184 3.56 -1.48 0.11
N GLU A 185 4.02 -0.45 0.83
CA GLU A 185 5.40 0.02 0.69
C GLU A 185 6.36 -1.09 1.15
N GLU A 186 6.98 -1.77 0.19
CA GLU A 186 7.96 -2.80 0.48
C GLU A 186 9.26 -2.17 0.97
N ASN A 187 9.36 -1.90 2.28
CA ASN A 187 10.60 -1.42 2.87
C ASN A 187 11.57 -2.58 3.07
N LEU A 188 12.44 -2.82 2.07
CA LEU A 188 13.46 -3.88 2.12
C LEU A 188 14.39 -3.77 3.33
N HIS A 189 14.59 -2.56 3.87
CA HIS A 189 15.41 -2.37 5.06
C HIS A 189 14.68 -2.93 6.29
N GLU A 190 13.41 -2.55 6.49
CA GLU A 190 12.57 -3.07 7.57
C GLU A 190 12.41 -4.60 7.48
N GLN A 191 12.22 -5.15 6.28
CA GLN A 191 12.15 -6.61 6.12
C GLN A 191 13.44 -7.28 6.59
N LYS A 192 14.61 -6.77 6.18
CA LYS A 192 15.91 -7.31 6.62
C LYS A 192 16.09 -7.19 8.13
N GLU A 193 15.68 -6.07 8.72
CA GLU A 193 15.73 -5.85 10.17
C GLU A 193 14.82 -6.81 10.94
N ILE A 194 13.60 -7.05 10.45
CA ILE A 194 12.67 -8.02 11.03
C ILE A 194 13.26 -9.43 10.96
N PHE A 195 13.82 -9.81 9.81
CA PHE A 195 14.46 -11.13 9.66
C PHE A 195 15.74 -11.28 10.49
N SER A 196 16.50 -10.20 10.72
CA SER A 196 17.63 -10.25 11.66
C SER A 196 17.14 -10.34 13.09
N TRP A 197 16.13 -9.57 13.48
CA TRP A 197 15.53 -9.60 14.81
C TRP A 197 14.93 -10.97 15.14
N LEU A 198 14.26 -11.63 14.18
CA LEU A 198 13.75 -13.00 14.33
C LEU A 198 14.85 -14.05 14.62
N LYS A 199 16.10 -13.75 14.24
CA LYS A 199 17.25 -14.64 14.49
C LYS A 199 17.97 -14.31 15.79
N GLU A 200 17.61 -13.23 16.47
CA GLU A 200 18.16 -12.90 17.78
C GLU A 200 17.48 -13.73 18.87
N ASP A 201 18.28 -14.19 19.85
CA ASP A 201 17.75 -14.90 21.01
C ASP A 201 16.83 -13.96 21.82
N PRO A 202 15.57 -14.33 22.09
CA PRO A 202 14.65 -13.42 22.74
C PRO A 202 15.05 -13.19 24.20
N CYS A 203 15.55 -11.99 24.49
CA CYS A 203 15.98 -11.56 25.82
C CYS A 203 14.87 -11.65 26.89
N PHE A 204 13.59 -11.65 26.48
CA PHE A 204 12.43 -11.81 27.36
C PHE A 204 12.19 -13.25 27.86
N LEU A 205 12.79 -14.28 27.25
CA LEU A 205 12.69 -15.66 27.74
C LEU A 205 13.39 -15.87 29.10
N HIS A 206 14.30 -14.95 29.48
CA HIS A 206 15.06 -15.05 30.72
C HIS A 206 14.35 -14.45 31.94
N SER A 207 13.25 -13.69 31.75
CA SER A 207 12.51 -13.04 32.84
C SER A 207 11.02 -13.40 32.83
N LYS A 208 10.56 -14.01 33.93
CA LYS A 208 9.13 -14.37 34.12
C LYS A 208 8.19 -13.16 34.04
N VAL A 209 8.66 -11.98 34.44
CA VAL A 209 7.86 -10.74 34.41
C VAL A 209 7.63 -10.28 32.97
N LEU A 210 8.68 -10.27 32.14
CA LEU A 210 8.52 -9.89 30.72
C LEU A 210 7.67 -10.89 29.95
N SER A 211 7.75 -12.18 30.27
CA SER A 211 6.89 -13.21 29.64
C SER A 211 5.40 -12.97 29.93
N ILE A 212 5.05 -12.60 31.17
CA ILE A 212 3.65 -12.25 31.52
C ILE A 212 3.21 -10.99 30.79
N VAL A 213 4.05 -9.94 30.77
CA VAL A 213 3.74 -8.67 30.07
C VAL A 213 3.55 -8.91 28.57
N ALA A 214 4.40 -9.72 27.94
CA ALA A 214 4.33 -10.03 26.52
C ALA A 214 3.04 -10.77 26.11
N VAL A 215 2.40 -11.48 27.04
CA VAL A 215 1.11 -12.16 26.79
C VAL A 215 -0.07 -11.25 27.12
N VAL A 216 -0.02 -10.55 28.26
CA VAL A 216 -1.13 -9.74 28.76
C VAL A 216 -1.35 -8.48 27.89
N LEU A 217 -0.28 -7.86 27.41
CA LEU A 217 -0.37 -6.64 26.61
C LEU A 217 -1.13 -6.84 25.27
N PRO A 218 -0.83 -7.85 24.43
CA PRO A 218 -1.62 -8.14 23.23
C PRO A 218 -3.07 -8.53 23.54
N LEU A 219 -3.33 -9.24 24.63
CA LEU A 219 -4.69 -9.59 25.04
C LEU A 219 -5.53 -8.35 25.39
N ILE A 220 -4.92 -7.38 26.07
CA ILE A 220 -5.56 -6.11 26.38
C ILE A 220 -5.78 -5.30 25.09
N THR A 221 -4.79 -5.22 24.20
CA THR A 221 -4.93 -4.44 22.96
C THR A 221 -5.96 -5.05 22.01
N ILE A 222 -6.02 -6.38 21.87
CA ILE A 222 -7.06 -7.08 21.11
C ILE A 222 -8.44 -6.87 21.75
N GLY A 223 -8.52 -6.89 23.09
CA GLY A 223 -9.77 -6.59 23.81
C GLY A 223 -10.24 -5.13 23.68
N LEU A 224 -9.35 -4.21 23.28
CA LEU A 224 -9.64 -2.78 23.11
C LEU A 224 -9.92 -2.38 21.64
N LEU A 225 -9.61 -3.26 20.68
CA LEU A 225 -9.63 -2.98 19.24
C LEU A 225 -11.00 -3.20 18.61
#